data_AF-A0A957KI12-F1
#
_entry.id   AF-A0A957KI12-F1
#
_cell.length_a   1.000
_cell.length_b   1.000
_cell.length_c   1.000
_cell.angle_alpha   90.00
_cell.angle_beta   90.00
_cell.angle_gamma   90.00
#
_symmetry.space_group_name_H-M   'P 1'
#
loop_
_entity.id
_entity.type
_entity.pdbx_description
1 polymer ?
#
loop_
_entity_poly.entity_id
_entity_poly.type
_entity_poly.pdbx_seq_one_letter_code
_entity_poly.pdbx_strand_id
1 'polypeptide(L)'
;MTKRTFSLLAVTIFVILLSLPLAGLAARSDTSSSDATSRIVALSSSDEQFSFTFAPGEMSLQNGRIAVDGLTSLLRAPGAPELPYYQTLIALPPGAIATAELVINGSEQIEQVGYLNPAPQQNELDMDLSNLAEVDIDIDALALEDKADAAIYELDAYYPGERFTLSEPAYLRDLRVVSLKLFPLSYNPATGTAALITEMTVTVHFQGSDMAVNGPLTNR
;
A
#
# COMPACT_ATOMS: atom_id res chain seq x y z
N MET A 1 99.27 11.59 6.71
CA MET A 1 99.55 10.15 6.79
C MET A 1 98.79 9.62 7.99
N THR A 2 98.00 8.54 7.81
CA THR A 2 97.58 7.58 8.85
C THR A 2 96.35 7.87 9.74
N LYS A 3 95.22 7.29 9.29
CA LYS A 3 94.20 6.46 9.96
C LYS A 3 93.82 6.65 11.45
N ARG A 4 92.55 6.29 11.68
CA ARG A 4 91.95 5.56 12.84
C ARG A 4 91.00 6.43 13.67
N THR A 5 89.82 6.00 14.13
CA THR A 5 89.01 4.77 14.02
C THR A 5 87.67 5.12 14.64
N PHE A 6 86.58 4.61 14.07
CA PHE A 6 85.24 4.62 14.68
C PHE A 6 85.21 3.61 15.85
N SER A 7 84.67 4.00 17.01
CA SER A 7 84.29 3.06 18.07
C SER A 7 83.01 3.52 18.77
N LEU A 8 82.07 2.57 18.77
CA LEU A 8 80.86 2.38 19.58
C LEU A 8 80.72 3.21 20.86
N LEU A 9 79.50 3.71 21.10
CA LEU A 9 78.88 3.57 22.43
C LEU A 9 77.34 3.55 22.39
N ALA A 10 76.81 2.43 22.87
CA ALA A 10 75.61 2.23 23.69
C ALA A 10 74.26 2.84 23.27
N VAL A 11 73.43 1.93 22.77
CA VAL A 11 71.98 1.77 22.95
C VAL A 11 71.49 2.24 24.34
N THR A 12 70.39 3.00 24.37
CA THR A 12 69.45 2.95 25.49
C THR A 12 68.02 3.09 24.97
N ILE A 13 67.22 2.09 25.31
CA ILE A 13 65.82 1.85 24.94
C ILE A 13 64.89 2.82 25.68
N PHE A 14 63.92 3.40 24.98
CA PHE A 14 62.72 3.99 25.60
C PHE A 14 61.49 3.52 24.81
N VAL A 15 60.75 2.57 25.41
CA VAL A 15 59.49 2.03 24.88
C VAL A 15 58.38 3.01 25.25
N ILE A 16 57.79 3.69 24.27
CA ILE A 16 56.59 4.52 24.45
C ILE A 16 55.37 3.65 24.16
N LEU A 17 54.63 3.30 25.21
CA LEU A 17 53.30 2.71 25.12
C LEU A 17 52.30 3.79 24.68
N LEU A 18 51.82 3.67 23.44
CA LEU A 18 50.82 4.55 22.85
C LEU A 18 49.42 4.16 23.37
N SER A 19 48.89 4.94 24.30
CA SER A 19 47.49 4.86 24.75
C SER A 19 46.63 5.78 23.88
N LEU A 20 45.88 5.20 22.94
CA LEU A 20 44.82 5.90 22.22
C LEU A 20 43.49 5.63 22.93
N PRO A 21 42.74 6.67 23.35
CA PRO A 21 41.36 6.47 23.77
C PRO A 21 40.51 6.16 22.53
N LEU A 22 39.85 5.00 22.56
CA LEU A 22 38.84 4.62 21.58
C LEU A 22 37.62 5.53 21.82
N ALA A 23 37.57 6.66 21.12
CA ALA A 23 36.39 7.50 21.08
C ALA A 23 35.27 6.71 20.39
N GLY A 24 34.29 6.26 21.18
CA GLY A 24 33.07 5.65 20.67
C GLY A 24 32.31 6.68 19.84
N LEU A 25 32.42 6.56 18.51
CA LEU A 25 31.39 7.03 17.61
C LEU A 25 30.15 6.16 17.86
N ALA A 26 29.30 6.59 18.80
CA ALA A 26 27.89 6.23 18.71
C ALA A 26 27.38 6.88 17.42
N ALA A 27 27.35 6.10 16.34
CA ALA A 27 26.66 6.47 15.13
C ALA A 27 25.18 6.59 15.50
N ARG A 28 24.75 7.81 15.82
CA ARG A 28 23.35 8.18 15.77
C ARG A 28 22.96 8.12 14.30
N SER A 29 22.36 7.02 13.89
CA SER A 29 21.65 6.93 12.61
C SER A 29 20.40 7.81 12.70
N ASP A 30 20.59 9.12 12.65
CA ASP A 30 19.56 10.02 12.14
C ASP A 30 19.55 9.85 10.61
N THR A 31 19.20 8.64 10.15
CA THR A 31 18.75 8.44 8.78
C THR A 31 17.31 8.89 8.76
N SER A 32 17.12 10.21 8.70
CA SER A 32 15.93 10.77 8.09
C SER A 32 16.08 10.59 6.59
N SER A 33 16.08 9.34 6.09
CA SER A 33 15.69 9.14 4.70
C SER A 33 14.18 9.31 4.70
N SER A 34 13.74 10.42 4.11
CA SER A 34 12.42 10.48 3.51
C SER A 34 12.45 9.51 2.31
N ASP A 35 12.52 8.20 2.59
CA ASP A 35 12.18 7.23 1.57
C ASP A 35 10.67 7.36 1.43
N ALA A 36 10.27 8.11 0.40
CA ALA A 36 8.90 8.33 -0.07
C ALA A 36 8.20 7.03 -0.53
N THR A 37 8.72 5.87 -0.08
CA THR A 37 8.22 4.56 -0.38
C THR A 37 7.10 4.19 0.56
N SER A 38 6.04 3.62 0.00
CA SER A 38 5.01 2.96 0.77
C SER A 38 5.58 1.92 1.73
N ARG A 39 4.94 1.82 2.89
CA ARG A 39 5.39 0.95 3.96
C ARG A 39 4.23 0.23 4.60
N ILE A 40 4.39 -1.07 4.77
CA ILE A 40 3.54 -1.87 5.65
C ILE A 40 4.37 -2.14 6.91
N VAL A 41 3.94 -1.56 8.03
CA VAL A 41 4.61 -1.66 9.33
C VAL A 41 3.72 -2.37 10.32
N ALA A 42 4.35 -3.16 11.19
CA ALA A 42 3.73 -3.97 12.23
C ALA A 42 2.82 -5.05 11.67
N LEU A 43 3.13 -6.30 11.99
CA LEU A 43 2.27 -7.45 11.74
C LEU A 43 2.08 -8.07 13.12
N SER A 44 0.92 -7.82 13.72
CA SER A 44 0.46 -8.62 14.85
C SER A 44 -0.45 -9.68 14.27
N SER A 45 -0.10 -10.95 14.49
CA SER A 45 -0.93 -12.08 14.07
C SER A 45 -1.13 -12.98 15.26
N SER A 46 -2.38 -13.24 15.60
CA SER A 46 -2.82 -14.29 16.50
C SER A 46 -3.86 -15.16 15.80
N ASP A 47 -4.37 -16.18 16.49
CA ASP A 47 -5.46 -17.03 15.97
C ASP A 47 -6.81 -16.29 15.88
N GLU A 48 -6.92 -15.12 16.52
CA GLU A 48 -8.16 -14.33 16.64
C GLU A 48 -8.10 -13.00 15.89
N GLN A 49 -6.90 -12.46 15.65
CA GLN A 49 -6.76 -11.19 14.96
C GLN A 49 -5.48 -11.06 14.15
N PHE A 50 -5.56 -10.25 13.11
CA PHE A 50 -4.45 -9.83 12.28
C PHE A 50 -4.47 -8.29 12.18
N SER A 51 -3.40 -7.63 12.56
CA SER A 51 -3.31 -6.16 12.51
C SER A 51 -2.05 -5.72 11.77
N PHE A 52 -2.23 -4.74 10.89
CA PHE A 52 -1.15 -4.09 10.18
C PHE A 52 -1.38 -2.59 10.00
N THR A 53 -0.27 -1.85 9.89
CA THR A 53 -0.30 -0.42 9.54
C THR A 53 0.19 -0.25 8.12
N PHE A 54 -0.59 0.49 7.33
CA PHE A 54 -0.31 0.85 5.96
C PHE A 54 -0.05 2.36 5.88
N ALA A 55 1.10 2.72 5.33
CA ALA A 55 1.48 4.10 5.04
C ALA A 55 1.76 4.20 3.52
N PRO A 56 0.87 4.81 2.72
CA PRO A 56 1.16 5.06 1.32
C PRO A 56 2.34 6.03 1.18
N GLY A 57 3.03 5.97 0.03
CA GLY A 57 4.12 6.88 -0.27
C GLY A 57 3.61 8.22 -0.82
N GLU A 58 4.48 8.93 -1.52
CA GLU A 58 4.15 10.25 -2.09
C GLU A 58 3.12 10.16 -3.22
N MET A 59 2.26 11.19 -3.29
CA MET A 59 1.36 11.42 -4.41
C MET A 59 2.12 12.08 -5.55
N SER A 60 1.86 11.63 -6.78
CA SER A 60 2.35 12.26 -8.00
C SER A 60 1.24 12.29 -9.05
N LEU A 61 1.22 13.33 -9.88
CA LEU A 61 0.32 13.44 -11.02
C LEU A 61 1.09 13.09 -12.29
N GLN A 62 0.64 12.06 -13.01
CA GLN A 62 1.26 11.60 -14.25
C GLN A 62 0.19 11.44 -15.31
N ASN A 63 0.30 12.19 -16.41
CA ASN A 63 -0.61 12.11 -17.56
C ASN A 63 -2.12 12.22 -17.19
N GLY A 64 -2.47 13.10 -16.25
CA GLY A 64 -3.85 13.29 -15.81
C GLY A 64 -4.39 12.17 -14.90
N ARG A 65 -3.50 11.32 -14.37
CA ARG A 65 -3.83 10.27 -13.39
C ARG A 65 -3.02 10.50 -12.12
N ILE A 66 -3.65 10.23 -10.98
CA ILE A 66 -2.94 10.22 -9.69
C ILE A 66 -2.24 8.87 -9.55
N ALA A 67 -0.96 8.91 -9.23
CA ALA A 67 -0.18 7.75 -8.81
C ALA A 67 0.33 7.99 -7.39
N VAL A 68 0.22 6.98 -6.53
CA VAL A 68 0.72 7.03 -5.16
C VAL A 68 1.51 5.75 -4.93
N ASP A 69 2.72 5.86 -4.40
CA ASP A 69 3.49 4.65 -4.15
C ASP A 69 2.77 3.74 -3.13
N GLY A 70 2.81 2.44 -3.39
CA GLY A 70 2.07 1.42 -2.62
C GLY A 70 0.61 1.21 -3.03
N LEU A 71 0.04 2.07 -3.88
CA LEU A 71 -1.31 1.90 -4.41
C LEU A 71 -1.25 1.32 -5.82
N THR A 72 -1.36 0.00 -5.91
CA THR A 72 -1.14 -0.74 -7.17
C THR A 72 -2.42 -1.03 -7.94
N SER A 73 -3.58 -0.91 -7.30
CA SER A 73 -4.88 -1.21 -7.91
C SER A 73 -5.60 0.08 -8.29
N LEU A 74 -6.42 0.05 -9.34
CA LEU A 74 -7.15 1.23 -9.83
C LEU A 74 -8.65 1.05 -9.68
N LEU A 75 -9.30 2.00 -8.99
CA LEU A 75 -10.75 2.07 -8.87
C LEU A 75 -11.29 2.68 -10.16
N ARG A 76 -11.98 1.85 -10.96
CA ARG A 76 -12.48 2.21 -12.30
C ARG A 76 -13.97 1.92 -12.41
N ALA A 77 -14.78 2.65 -11.65
CA ALA A 77 -16.22 2.63 -11.86
C ALA A 77 -16.54 3.49 -13.10
N PRO A 78 -17.35 3.03 -14.06
CA PRO A 78 -17.69 3.80 -15.26
C PRO A 78 -18.17 5.21 -14.92
N GLY A 79 -17.58 6.22 -15.57
CA GLY A 79 -17.93 7.62 -15.35
C GLY A 79 -17.42 8.24 -14.04
N ALA A 80 -16.82 7.46 -13.13
CA ALA A 80 -16.18 7.94 -11.92
C ALA A 80 -14.70 8.30 -12.16
N PRO A 81 -14.09 9.18 -11.36
CA PRO A 81 -12.66 9.45 -11.45
C PRO A 81 -11.85 8.18 -11.14
N GLU A 82 -10.81 7.93 -11.93
CA GLU A 82 -9.90 6.81 -11.70
C GLU A 82 -8.94 7.13 -10.56
N LEU A 83 -8.99 6.34 -9.48
CA LEU A 83 -8.16 6.54 -8.30
C LEU A 83 -7.39 5.27 -7.92
N PRO A 84 -6.08 5.36 -7.61
CA PRO A 84 -5.34 4.24 -7.09
C PRO A 84 -5.73 3.91 -5.65
N TYR A 85 -5.69 2.62 -5.31
CA TYR A 85 -6.00 2.10 -3.98
C TYR A 85 -5.14 0.87 -3.65
N TYR A 86 -5.12 0.50 -2.37
CA TYR A 86 -4.40 -0.69 -1.90
C TYR A 86 -5.35 -1.88 -1.81
N GLN A 87 -4.94 -3.04 -2.32
CA GLN A 87 -5.69 -4.28 -2.22
C GLN A 87 -4.80 -5.42 -1.72
N THR A 88 -5.35 -6.24 -0.84
CA THR A 88 -4.70 -7.48 -0.42
C THR A 88 -5.70 -8.60 -0.20
N LEU A 89 -5.23 -9.84 -0.30
CA LEU A 89 -6.00 -11.04 0.02
C LEU A 89 -5.57 -11.55 1.39
N ILE A 90 -6.55 -11.79 2.25
CA ILE A 90 -6.33 -12.31 3.61
C ILE A 90 -6.88 -13.72 3.66
N ALA A 91 -6.02 -14.68 4.01
CA ALA A 91 -6.42 -16.05 4.26
C ALA A 91 -7.25 -16.13 5.54
N LEU A 92 -8.38 -16.83 5.49
CA LEU A 92 -9.22 -17.08 6.65
C LEU A 92 -8.85 -18.43 7.29
N PRO A 93 -8.72 -18.49 8.62
CA PRO A 93 -8.70 -19.76 9.34
C PRO A 93 -9.96 -20.60 9.03
N PRO A 94 -9.89 -21.94 9.14
CA PRO A 94 -11.05 -22.81 8.96
C PRO A 94 -12.21 -22.40 9.89
N GLY A 95 -13.43 -22.33 9.34
CA GLY A 95 -14.64 -21.93 10.07
C GLY A 95 -14.77 -20.43 10.38
N ALA A 96 -13.69 -19.65 10.25
CA ALA A 96 -13.67 -18.27 10.76
C ALA A 96 -14.48 -17.29 9.90
N ILE A 97 -15.20 -16.36 10.51
CA ILE A 97 -15.78 -15.19 9.86
C ILE A 97 -14.86 -13.99 10.12
N ALA A 98 -14.50 -13.25 9.07
CA ALA A 98 -13.67 -12.06 9.20
C ALA A 98 -14.53 -10.80 9.30
N THR A 99 -14.11 -9.91 10.19
CA THR A 99 -14.58 -8.52 10.27
C THR A 99 -13.35 -7.62 10.33
N ALA A 100 -13.44 -6.40 9.82
CA ALA A 100 -12.31 -5.47 9.81
C ALA A 100 -12.70 -4.12 10.40
N GLU A 101 -11.77 -3.56 11.16
CA GLU A 101 -11.82 -2.20 11.69
C GLU A 101 -10.64 -1.41 11.14
N LEU A 102 -10.86 -0.12 10.92
CA LEU A 102 -9.86 0.81 10.41
C LEU A 102 -9.73 1.98 11.38
N VAL A 103 -8.50 2.29 11.74
CA VAL A 103 -8.12 3.51 12.47
C VAL A 103 -7.24 4.36 11.56
N ILE A 104 -7.52 5.66 11.52
CA ILE A 104 -6.67 6.64 10.84
C ILE A 104 -5.67 7.18 11.87
N ASN A 105 -4.39 6.91 11.64
CA ASN A 105 -3.31 7.30 12.53
C ASN A 105 -2.51 8.48 11.98
N GLY A 106 -2.55 8.68 10.66
CA GLY A 106 -1.84 9.73 9.95
C GLY A 106 -2.65 11.02 9.77
N SER A 107 -2.00 11.99 9.12
CA SER A 107 -2.63 13.23 8.66
C SER A 107 -3.23 13.06 7.27
N GLU A 108 -4.16 13.94 6.91
CA GLU A 108 -4.65 14.09 5.55
C GLU A 108 -3.84 15.17 4.81
N GLN A 109 -3.20 14.79 3.71
CA GLN A 109 -2.52 15.71 2.80
C GLN A 109 -3.47 16.08 1.66
N ILE A 110 -3.76 17.38 1.52
CA ILE A 110 -4.67 17.88 0.50
C ILE A 110 -3.87 18.59 -0.58
N GLU A 111 -4.09 18.21 -1.83
CA GLU A 111 -3.42 18.78 -3.00
C GLU A 111 -4.44 19.17 -4.08
N GLN A 112 -4.20 20.31 -4.75
CA GLN A 112 -4.98 20.74 -5.90
C GLN A 112 -4.47 20.02 -7.15
N VAL A 113 -5.22 19.04 -7.64
CA VAL A 113 -4.85 18.22 -8.81
C VAL A 113 -5.60 18.61 -10.08
N GLY A 114 -6.67 19.40 -9.95
CA GLY A 114 -7.51 19.84 -11.08
C GLY A 114 -8.52 18.77 -11.51
N TYR A 115 -8.90 18.78 -12.78
CA TYR A 115 -9.88 17.85 -13.34
C TYR A 115 -9.22 16.50 -13.65
N LEU A 116 -9.77 15.41 -13.11
CA LEU A 116 -9.40 14.05 -13.46
C LEU A 116 -10.39 13.48 -14.47
N ASN A 117 -9.89 12.82 -15.51
CA ASN A 117 -10.76 12.19 -16.50
C ASN A 117 -11.54 11.03 -15.87
N PRO A 118 -12.83 10.88 -16.22
CA PRO A 118 -13.63 9.75 -15.77
C PRO A 118 -13.09 8.46 -16.37
N ALA A 119 -13.28 7.35 -15.66
CA ALA A 119 -12.98 6.04 -16.18
C ALA A 119 -13.92 5.70 -17.35
N PRO A 120 -13.40 5.09 -18.43
CA PRO A 120 -14.18 4.80 -19.62
C PRO A 120 -15.31 3.83 -19.30
N GLN A 121 -16.47 4.06 -19.93
CA GLN A 121 -17.58 3.12 -19.93
C GLN A 121 -17.51 2.25 -21.19
N GLN A 122 -17.71 0.93 -21.02
CA GLN A 122 -17.98 0.06 -22.16
C GLN A 122 -19.43 0.27 -22.57
N ASN A 123 -19.65 0.59 -23.84
CA ASN A 123 -20.98 0.51 -24.43
C ASN A 123 -21.42 -0.96 -24.43
N GLU A 124 -22.61 -1.23 -23.88
CA GLU A 124 -23.22 -2.55 -24.01
C GLU A 124 -23.52 -2.76 -25.50
N LEU A 125 -22.82 -3.71 -26.10
CA LEU A 125 -23.18 -4.19 -27.42
C LEU A 125 -24.43 -5.04 -27.30
N ASP A 126 -25.55 -4.55 -27.84
CA ASP A 126 -26.73 -5.39 -28.06
C ASP A 126 -26.46 -6.29 -29.27
N MET A 127 -25.68 -7.37 -29.05
CA MET A 127 -25.40 -8.36 -30.08
C MET A 127 -26.54 -9.38 -30.13
N ASP A 128 -27.35 -9.31 -31.19
CA ASP A 128 -28.26 -10.40 -31.53
C ASP A 128 -27.46 -11.62 -32.04
N LEU A 129 -27.11 -12.51 -31.10
CA LEU A 129 -26.37 -13.75 -31.39
C LEU A 129 -27.24 -14.82 -32.07
N SER A 130 -28.52 -14.55 -32.35
CA SER A 130 -29.41 -15.52 -33.01
C SER A 130 -29.09 -15.74 -34.49
N ASN A 131 -28.37 -14.79 -35.12
CA ASN A 131 -27.90 -14.90 -36.49
C ASN A 131 -26.41 -14.53 -36.63
N LEU A 132 -25.53 -15.46 -36.26
CA LEU A 132 -24.07 -15.31 -36.33
C LEU A 132 -23.51 -15.09 -37.75
N ALA A 133 -24.32 -15.28 -38.81
CA ALA A 133 -23.88 -15.12 -40.20
C ALA A 133 -23.88 -13.67 -40.68
N GLU A 134 -24.56 -12.75 -39.97
CA GLU A 134 -24.69 -11.32 -40.32
C GLU A 134 -24.34 -10.39 -39.13
N VAL A 135 -23.46 -10.84 -38.22
CA VAL A 135 -22.97 -9.95 -37.15
C VAL A 135 -22.02 -8.92 -37.78
N ASP A 136 -22.58 -7.77 -38.15
CA ASP A 136 -21.83 -6.58 -38.52
C ASP A 136 -21.39 -5.89 -37.22
N ILE A 137 -20.13 -6.09 -36.82
CA ILE A 137 -19.57 -5.46 -35.63
C ILE A 137 -19.21 -4.03 -35.99
N ASP A 138 -20.04 -3.09 -35.58
CA ASP A 138 -19.68 -1.67 -35.62
C ASP A 138 -18.55 -1.41 -34.62
N ILE A 139 -17.33 -1.29 -35.14
CA ILE A 139 -16.12 -1.01 -34.36
C ILE A 139 -16.20 0.38 -33.69
N ASP A 140 -16.98 1.30 -34.25
CA ASP A 140 -17.20 2.62 -33.63
C ASP A 140 -18.21 2.53 -32.47
N ALA A 141 -19.18 1.60 -32.52
CA ALA A 141 -20.08 1.33 -31.39
C ALA A 141 -19.37 0.68 -30.19
N LEU A 142 -18.22 0.04 -30.43
CA LEU A 142 -17.29 -0.48 -29.42
C LEU A 142 -16.41 0.60 -28.75
N ALA A 143 -16.53 1.87 -29.16
CA ALA A 143 -15.74 2.95 -28.60
C ALA A 143 -16.00 3.11 -27.09
N LEU A 144 -14.90 3.20 -26.33
CA LEU A 144 -14.95 3.57 -24.91
C LEU A 144 -15.28 5.06 -24.81
N GLU A 145 -16.38 5.41 -24.15
CA GLU A 145 -16.74 6.80 -23.90
C GLU A 145 -16.31 7.22 -22.49
N ASP A 146 -15.56 8.32 -22.40
CA ASP A 146 -15.16 8.96 -21.15
C ASP A 146 -16.29 9.90 -20.66
N LYS A 147 -17.48 9.34 -20.42
CA LYS A 147 -18.65 10.09 -19.97
C LYS A 147 -18.64 10.22 -18.45
N ALA A 148 -18.45 11.44 -17.94
CA ALA A 148 -18.48 11.71 -16.50
C ALA A 148 -19.88 11.43 -15.90
N ASP A 149 -19.90 10.72 -14.77
CA ASP A 149 -21.09 10.54 -13.97
C ASP A 149 -21.38 11.83 -13.19
N ALA A 150 -22.48 12.50 -13.57
CA ALA A 150 -22.90 13.75 -12.93
C ALA A 150 -23.13 13.58 -11.41
N ALA A 151 -23.57 12.41 -10.95
CA ALA A 151 -23.77 12.16 -9.52
C ALA A 151 -22.47 12.20 -8.70
N ILE A 152 -21.31 12.01 -9.36
CA ILE A 152 -19.99 12.10 -8.74
C ILE A 152 -19.35 13.46 -9.06
N TYR A 153 -19.38 13.90 -10.31
CA TYR A 153 -18.65 15.09 -10.75
C TYR A 153 -19.29 16.43 -10.36
N GLU A 154 -20.62 16.46 -10.16
CA GLU A 154 -21.33 17.68 -9.74
C GLU A 154 -21.48 17.77 -8.21
N LEU A 155 -21.12 16.70 -7.48
CA LEU A 155 -21.24 16.63 -6.04
C LEU A 155 -19.96 17.16 -5.36
N ASP A 156 -20.11 18.13 -4.46
CA ASP A 156 -19.04 18.63 -3.60
C ASP A 156 -18.78 17.65 -2.44
N ALA A 157 -18.25 16.47 -2.78
CA ALA A 157 -17.93 15.41 -1.85
C ALA A 157 -16.71 14.62 -2.31
N TYR A 158 -16.02 14.00 -1.34
CA TYR A 158 -14.89 13.12 -1.62
C TYR A 158 -15.36 11.75 -2.11
N TYR A 159 -14.80 11.31 -3.22
CA TYR A 159 -14.94 9.98 -3.79
C TYR A 159 -13.63 9.19 -3.69
N PRO A 160 -13.65 7.88 -3.34
CA PRO A 160 -14.78 7.19 -2.75
C PRO A 160 -15.09 7.75 -1.35
N GLY A 161 -16.35 7.67 -0.93
CA GLY A 161 -16.77 8.09 0.41
C GLY A 161 -16.39 7.09 1.52
N GLU A 162 -16.13 5.84 1.15
CA GLU A 162 -15.67 4.78 2.05
C GLU A 162 -14.14 4.74 2.11
N ARG A 163 -13.58 4.38 3.27
CA ARG A 163 -12.12 4.28 3.47
C ARG A 163 -11.58 2.86 3.36
N PHE A 164 -12.43 1.86 3.48
CA PHE A 164 -12.10 0.47 3.21
C PHE A 164 -13.33 -0.34 2.85
N THR A 165 -13.12 -1.48 2.19
CA THR A 165 -14.14 -2.52 2.02
C THR A 165 -13.53 -3.89 2.32
N LEU A 166 -14.35 -4.79 2.86
CA LEU A 166 -14.01 -6.19 3.05
C LEU A 166 -15.02 -7.03 2.27
N SER A 167 -14.54 -7.90 1.38
CA SER A 167 -15.44 -8.75 0.58
C SER A 167 -16.08 -9.84 1.42
N GLU A 168 -17.15 -10.43 0.89
CA GLU A 168 -17.57 -11.75 1.34
C GLU A 168 -16.44 -12.79 1.14
N PRO A 169 -16.39 -13.84 1.98
CA PRO A 169 -15.41 -14.91 1.82
C PRO A 169 -15.57 -15.64 0.49
N ALA A 170 -14.47 -15.81 -0.21
CA ALA A 170 -14.37 -16.57 -1.46
C ALA A 170 -13.35 -17.71 -1.32
N TYR A 171 -13.36 -18.64 -2.28
CA TYR A 171 -12.38 -19.71 -2.36
C TYR A 171 -11.39 -19.44 -3.49
N LEU A 172 -10.11 -19.43 -3.15
CA LEU A 172 -9.00 -19.45 -4.10
C LEU A 172 -8.34 -20.84 -4.00
N ARG A 173 -8.81 -21.77 -4.84
CA ARG A 173 -8.52 -23.21 -4.71
C ARG A 173 -8.97 -23.71 -3.33
N ASP A 174 -8.07 -24.33 -2.57
CA ASP A 174 -8.34 -24.87 -1.24
C ASP A 174 -8.26 -23.82 -0.12
N LEU A 175 -7.96 -22.55 -0.45
CA LEU A 175 -7.82 -21.47 0.52
C LEU A 175 -9.07 -20.60 0.54
N ARG A 176 -9.66 -20.42 1.73
CA ARG A 176 -10.71 -19.42 1.93
C ARG A 176 -10.08 -18.05 2.18
N VAL A 177 -10.50 -17.05 1.42
CA VAL A 177 -9.90 -15.71 1.43
C VAL A 177 -10.97 -14.63 1.47
N VAL A 178 -10.61 -13.47 2.01
CA VAL A 178 -11.36 -12.21 1.86
C VAL A 178 -10.46 -11.18 1.18
N SER A 179 -11.06 -10.33 0.37
CA SER A 179 -10.38 -9.21 -0.27
C SER A 179 -10.57 -7.96 0.58
N LEU A 180 -9.48 -7.40 1.08
CA LEU A 180 -9.45 -6.13 1.77
C LEU A 180 -9.00 -5.06 0.78
N LYS A 181 -9.81 -4.01 0.59
CA LYS A 181 -9.43 -2.82 -0.17
C LYS A 181 -9.36 -1.63 0.77
N LEU A 182 -8.29 -0.85 0.69
CA LEU A 182 -8.11 0.40 1.43
C LEU A 182 -8.07 1.56 0.46
N PHE A 183 -8.81 2.63 0.77
CA PHE A 183 -8.92 3.84 -0.02
C PHE A 183 -8.30 5.03 0.75
N PRO A 184 -6.96 5.10 0.82
CA PRO A 184 -6.27 6.23 1.46
C PRO A 184 -6.39 7.52 0.66
N LEU A 185 -6.61 7.40 -0.65
CA LEU A 185 -6.78 8.52 -1.57
C LEU A 185 -8.26 8.72 -1.86
N SER A 186 -8.72 9.96 -1.69
CA SER A 186 -10.03 10.42 -2.14
C SER A 186 -9.89 11.69 -2.97
N TYR A 187 -10.84 11.95 -3.86
CA TYR A 187 -10.86 13.11 -4.74
C TYR A 187 -12.23 13.76 -4.72
N ASN A 188 -12.24 15.09 -4.65
CA ASN A 188 -13.44 15.90 -4.80
C ASN A 188 -13.44 16.53 -6.21
N PRO A 189 -14.34 16.10 -7.11
CA PRO A 189 -14.39 16.63 -8.47
C PRO A 189 -14.86 18.08 -8.57
N ALA A 190 -15.73 18.55 -7.68
CA ALA A 190 -16.27 19.91 -7.71
C ALA A 190 -15.18 20.95 -7.41
N THR A 191 -14.25 20.61 -6.51
CA THR A 191 -13.13 21.48 -6.11
C THR A 191 -11.84 21.15 -6.85
N GLY A 192 -11.72 19.96 -7.45
CA GLY A 192 -10.50 19.46 -8.09
C GLY A 192 -9.37 19.15 -7.09
N THR A 193 -9.72 18.78 -5.85
CA THR A 193 -8.75 18.50 -4.78
C THR A 193 -8.67 17.01 -4.45
N ALA A 194 -7.46 16.48 -4.32
CA ALA A 194 -7.20 15.14 -3.82
C ALA A 194 -6.77 15.20 -2.35
N ALA A 195 -7.18 14.21 -1.57
CA ALA A 195 -6.87 14.05 -0.16
C ALA A 195 -6.27 12.67 0.08
N LEU A 196 -5.05 12.62 0.60
CA LEU A 196 -4.31 11.39 0.91
C LEU A 196 -4.10 11.22 2.41
N ILE A 197 -4.55 10.11 2.95
CA ILE A 197 -4.25 9.69 4.34
C ILE A 197 -2.86 9.07 4.38
N THR A 198 -1.98 9.61 5.22
CA THR A 198 -0.57 9.18 5.29
C THR A 198 -0.34 7.91 6.10
N GLU A 199 -1.27 7.52 6.97
CA GLU A 199 -1.15 6.29 7.76
C GLU A 199 -2.53 5.76 8.21
N MET A 200 -2.72 4.45 8.04
CA MET A 200 -3.93 3.71 8.33
C MET A 200 -3.58 2.41 9.08
N THR A 201 -4.15 2.18 10.26
CA THR A 201 -4.04 0.88 10.94
C THR A 201 -5.32 0.08 10.73
N VAL A 202 -5.17 -1.13 10.21
CA VAL A 202 -6.27 -2.07 9.99
C VAL A 202 -6.14 -3.24 10.95
N THR A 203 -7.24 -3.60 11.59
CA THR A 203 -7.34 -4.82 12.40
C THR A 203 -8.45 -5.69 11.86
N VAL A 204 -8.10 -6.92 11.51
CA VAL A 204 -9.03 -7.95 11.04
C VAL A 204 -9.22 -8.95 12.17
N HIS A 205 -10.46 -9.16 12.57
CA HIS A 205 -10.85 -10.10 13.61
C HIS A 205 -11.43 -11.37 12.99
N PHE A 206 -11.04 -12.52 13.51
CA PHE A 206 -11.50 -13.84 13.12
C PHE A 206 -12.40 -14.42 14.20
N GLN A 207 -13.69 -14.63 13.89
CA GLN A 207 -14.66 -15.20 14.82
C GLN A 207 -15.02 -16.63 14.44
N GLY A 208 -15.10 -17.54 15.42
CA GLY A 208 -15.55 -18.92 15.18
C GLY A 208 -14.52 -19.81 14.47
N SER A 209 -13.22 -19.57 14.66
CA SER A 209 -12.18 -20.42 14.10
C SER A 209 -12.15 -21.79 14.81
N ASP A 210 -12.05 -22.88 14.04
CA ASP A 210 -11.95 -24.25 14.59
C ASP A 210 -10.62 -24.49 15.33
N MET A 211 -9.69 -23.53 15.26
CA MET A 211 -8.42 -23.56 15.99
C MET A 211 -8.61 -23.35 17.49
N ALA A 212 -9.63 -22.59 17.92
CA ALA A 212 -9.95 -22.39 19.34
C ALA A 212 -10.52 -23.65 20.01
N VAL A 213 -11.09 -24.57 19.21
CA VAL A 213 -11.73 -25.81 19.70
C VAL A 213 -10.71 -26.95 19.90
N ASN A 214 -9.58 -26.90 19.21
CA ASN A 214 -8.52 -27.92 19.29
C ASN A 214 -7.37 -27.51 20.21
N GLY A 215 -7.70 -27.13 21.46
CA GLY A 215 -6.72 -27.10 22.56
C GLY A 215 -6.03 -28.47 22.72
N PRO A 216 -4.86 -28.53 23.37
CA PRO A 216 -4.00 -29.72 23.35
C PRO A 216 -4.80 -30.95 23.74
N LEU A 217 -4.71 -32.00 22.92
CA LEU A 217 -5.32 -33.30 23.19
C LEU A 217 -4.85 -33.79 24.56
N THR A 218 -5.63 -33.53 25.61
CA THR A 218 -5.45 -34.18 26.90
C THR A 218 -5.96 -35.60 26.70
N ASN A 219 -5.04 -36.48 26.31
CA ASN A 219 -5.25 -37.91 26.18
C ASN A 219 -5.86 -38.43 27.50
N ARG A 220 -7.04 -39.04 27.43
CA ARG A 220 -7.71 -39.63 28.59
C ARG A 220 -8.22 -41.02 28.26
#